data_AF-R5M437-F1
#
_entry.id   AF-R5M437-F1
#
_cell.length_a   1.000
_cell.length_b   1.000
_cell.length_c   1.000
_cell.angle_alpha   90.00
_cell.angle_beta   90.00
_cell.angle_gamma   90.00
#
_symmetry.space_group_name_H-M   'P 1'
#
loop_
_entity.id
_entity.type
_entity.pdbx_description
1 polymer ?
#
loop_
_entity_poly.entity_id
_entity_poly.type
_entity_poly.pdbx_seq_one_letter_code
_entity_poly.pdbx_strand_id
1 'polypeptide(L)'
;METEIRYYFSKNSKDKILDKLNTFKELNYKGTFYEKTDQYNHPMQEFDFYDKKIDGRFRVRKTTSSKISKCMITWKRRLPSTEQDLIHTEEEVEISIKPEEYDNLIFLLKNVLHLNLVESYERYRSVYSNDEVEIVIDDYPFGIALEIEDKTHTDKAKEIINYWLEKLNLNIKDAYQLSWDDKYSELCKSQGKEVYNIVTFDKDMPSVTNEF
;
A
#
# COMPACT_ATOMS: atom_id res chain seq x y z
N MET A 1 16.31 5.57 3.81
CA MET A 1 15.50 5.73 2.59
C MET A 1 14.83 4.40 2.34
N GLU A 2 13.50 4.37 2.27
CA GLU A 2 12.78 3.16 1.87
C GLU A 2 13.08 2.86 0.40
N THR A 3 13.40 1.61 0.08
CA THR A 3 13.61 1.16 -1.30
C THR A 3 12.65 0.00 -1.53
N GLU A 4 11.60 0.25 -2.31
CA GLU A 4 10.60 -0.74 -2.68
C GLU A 4 10.48 -0.89 -4.21
N ILE A 5 10.01 -2.05 -4.63
CA ILE A 5 9.61 -2.32 -6.02
C ILE A 5 8.29 -3.08 -6.04
N ARG A 6 7.42 -2.75 -6.99
CA ARG A 6 6.05 -3.27 -7.07
C ARG A 6 5.76 -3.89 -8.43
N TYR A 7 5.02 -5.00 -8.43
CA TYR A 7 4.50 -5.66 -9.62
C TYR A 7 3.00 -5.90 -9.47
N TYR A 8 2.27 -5.97 -10.59
CA TYR A 8 0.84 -6.28 -10.60
C TYR A 8 0.56 -7.53 -11.41
N PHE A 9 -0.20 -8.45 -10.79
CA PHE A 9 -0.63 -9.71 -11.38
C PHE A 9 -2.14 -9.90 -11.25
N SER A 10 -2.66 -10.83 -12.03
CA SER A 10 -4.04 -11.28 -11.96
C SER A 10 -4.34 -11.90 -10.59
N LYS A 11 -5.62 -11.91 -10.21
CA LYS A 11 -6.06 -12.55 -8.96
C LYS A 11 -5.74 -14.05 -8.91
N ASN A 12 -5.67 -14.70 -10.06
CA ASN A 12 -5.31 -16.12 -10.18
C ASN A 12 -3.85 -16.41 -9.83
N SER A 13 -3.00 -15.38 -9.80
CA SER A 13 -1.58 -15.53 -9.49
C SER A 13 -1.29 -15.62 -7.99
N LYS A 14 -2.27 -15.29 -7.13
CA LYS A 14 -2.07 -15.21 -5.68
C LYS A 14 -1.47 -16.50 -5.09
N ASP A 15 -2.10 -17.64 -5.34
CA ASP A 15 -1.66 -18.92 -4.77
C ASP A 15 -0.28 -19.32 -5.31
N LYS A 16 0.00 -19.08 -6.60
CA LYS A 16 1.32 -19.35 -7.20
C LYS A 16 2.44 -18.53 -6.53
N ILE A 17 2.17 -17.25 -6.25
CA ILE A 17 3.12 -16.37 -5.57
C ILE A 17 3.37 -16.86 -4.15
N LEU A 18 2.30 -17.16 -3.40
CA LEU A 18 2.41 -17.64 -2.02
C LEU A 18 3.15 -18.98 -1.96
N ASP A 19 2.82 -19.93 -2.84
CA ASP A 19 3.50 -21.23 -2.93
C ASP A 19 4.98 -21.06 -3.23
N LYS A 20 5.33 -20.17 -4.17
CA LYS A 20 6.73 -19.83 -4.47
C LYS A 20 7.44 -19.25 -3.25
N LEU A 21 6.84 -18.29 -2.55
CA LEU A 21 7.43 -17.67 -1.37
C LEU A 21 7.62 -18.65 -0.21
N ASN A 22 6.67 -19.58 -0.03
CA ASN A 22 6.76 -20.64 0.96
C ASN A 22 7.94 -21.61 0.73
N THR A 23 8.54 -21.63 -0.46
CA THR A 23 9.75 -22.43 -0.73
C THR A 23 11.02 -21.84 -0.12
N PHE A 24 11.04 -20.54 0.21
CA PHE A 24 12.21 -19.86 0.75
C PHE A 24 12.21 -19.96 2.27
N LYS A 25 13.16 -20.75 2.81
CA LYS A 25 13.28 -20.99 4.26
C LYS A 25 13.77 -19.77 5.02
N GLU A 26 14.43 -18.85 4.33
CA GLU A 26 14.91 -17.59 4.86
C GLU A 26 13.79 -16.56 5.08
N LEU A 27 12.57 -16.79 4.56
CA LEU A 27 11.42 -15.91 4.78
C LEU A 27 10.51 -16.44 5.88
N ASN A 28 10.11 -15.56 6.79
CA ASN A 28 9.11 -15.87 7.80
C ASN A 28 7.75 -15.32 7.37
N TYR A 29 6.78 -16.21 7.17
CA TYR A 29 5.41 -15.81 6.95
C TYR A 29 4.79 -15.24 8.24
N LYS A 30 4.33 -14.00 8.20
CA LYS A 30 3.74 -13.29 9.34
C LYS A 30 2.21 -13.42 9.39
N GLY A 31 1.59 -13.79 8.28
CA GLY A 31 0.13 -13.98 8.17
C GLY A 31 -0.49 -13.18 7.02
N THR A 32 -1.79 -13.40 6.82
CA THR A 32 -2.66 -12.59 5.97
C THR A 32 -3.56 -11.75 6.85
N PHE A 33 -3.71 -10.47 6.50
CA PHE A 33 -4.50 -9.51 7.23
C PHE A 33 -5.47 -8.82 6.27
N TYR A 34 -6.74 -8.71 6.65
CA TYR A 34 -7.63 -7.76 6.00
C TYR A 34 -7.27 -6.36 6.47
N GLU A 35 -7.07 -5.45 5.53
CA GLU A 35 -6.82 -4.05 5.79
C GLU A 35 -7.85 -3.18 5.10
N LYS A 36 -8.38 -2.21 5.83
CA LYS A 36 -9.15 -1.09 5.29
C LYS A 36 -8.44 0.20 5.62
N THR A 37 -8.14 1.00 4.61
CA THR A 37 -7.52 2.31 4.77
C THR A 37 -8.48 3.38 4.29
N ASP A 38 -8.78 4.35 5.16
CA ASP A 38 -9.51 5.57 4.83
C ASP A 38 -8.53 6.74 4.78
N GLN A 39 -8.51 7.47 3.68
CA GLN A 39 -7.72 8.70 3.51
C GLN A 39 -8.62 9.91 3.61
N TYR A 40 -8.21 10.89 4.42
CA TYR A 40 -8.96 12.12 4.61
C TYR A 40 -8.18 13.33 4.14
N ASN A 41 -8.92 14.37 3.75
CA ASN A 41 -8.41 15.71 3.52
C ASN A 41 -9.03 16.72 4.47
N HIS A 42 -8.32 17.81 4.71
CA HIS A 42 -8.85 18.94 5.44
C HIS A 42 -9.93 19.67 4.63
N PRO A 43 -11.03 20.13 5.24
CA PRO A 43 -12.08 20.87 4.53
C PRO A 43 -11.69 22.31 4.17
N MET A 44 -10.77 22.92 4.92
CA MET A 44 -10.28 24.26 4.64
C MET A 44 -9.15 24.22 3.61
N GLN A 45 -9.29 25.01 2.54
CA GLN A 45 -8.34 25.08 1.42
C GLN A 45 -6.90 25.40 1.85
N GLU A 46 -6.70 26.22 2.88
CA GLU A 46 -5.36 26.57 3.38
C GLU A 46 -4.60 25.39 4.01
N PHE A 47 -5.34 24.33 4.38
CA PHE A 47 -4.81 23.10 4.96
C PHE A 47 -5.08 21.89 4.06
N ASP A 48 -5.39 22.10 2.77
CA ASP A 48 -5.59 21.00 1.82
C ASP A 48 -4.32 20.13 1.76
N PHE A 49 -4.42 18.92 2.31
CA PHE A 49 -3.30 18.01 2.43
C PHE A 49 -2.75 17.61 1.05
N TYR A 50 -3.59 17.62 0.01
CA TYR A 50 -3.20 17.24 -1.34
C TYR A 50 -2.70 18.44 -2.17
N ASP A 51 -2.74 19.67 -1.63
CA ASP A 51 -2.08 20.82 -2.26
C ASP A 51 -0.57 20.59 -2.32
N LYS A 52 0.06 20.98 -3.43
CA LYS A 52 1.50 20.75 -3.67
C LYS A 52 2.43 21.41 -2.63
N LYS A 53 1.96 22.43 -1.90
CA LYS A 53 2.75 23.05 -0.82
C LYS A 53 2.77 22.18 0.43
N ILE A 54 1.69 21.47 0.70
CA ILE A 54 1.61 20.56 1.85
C ILE A 54 2.11 19.17 1.43
N ASP A 55 1.51 18.59 0.40
CA ASP A 55 1.87 17.27 -0.15
C ASP A 55 1.87 16.19 0.95
N GLY A 56 0.78 16.14 1.72
CA GLY A 56 0.57 15.31 2.90
C GLY A 56 -0.64 14.37 2.78
N ARG A 57 -0.55 13.20 3.43
CA ARG A 57 -1.52 12.10 3.37
C ARG A 57 -1.90 11.77 4.81
N PHE A 58 -3.14 12.07 5.18
CA PHE A 58 -3.70 11.67 6.47
C PHE A 58 -4.55 10.41 6.28
N ARG A 59 -4.22 9.35 7.01
CA ARG A 59 -4.81 8.02 6.83
C ARG A 59 -5.19 7.39 8.15
N VAL A 60 -6.31 6.68 8.14
CA VAL A 60 -6.70 5.75 9.22
C VAL A 60 -6.76 4.36 8.63
N ARG A 61 -6.00 3.42 9.20
CA ARG A 61 -5.97 2.03 8.78
C ARG A 61 -6.47 1.11 9.87
N LYS A 62 -7.40 0.23 9.53
CA LYS A 62 -7.80 -0.92 10.34
C LYS A 62 -7.20 -2.18 9.74
N THR A 63 -6.49 -2.95 10.55
CA THR A 63 -5.88 -4.24 10.17
C THR A 63 -6.46 -5.33 11.06
N THR A 64 -7.00 -6.39 10.45
CA THR A 64 -7.64 -7.49 11.18
C THR A 64 -7.24 -8.86 10.64
N SER A 65 -7.10 -9.82 11.54
CA SER A 65 -7.02 -11.26 11.28
C SER A 65 -7.71 -12.01 12.43
N SER A 66 -7.67 -13.35 12.43
CA SER A 66 -8.27 -14.13 13.53
C SER A 66 -7.63 -13.89 14.90
N LYS A 67 -6.40 -13.34 14.94
CA LYS A 67 -5.63 -13.12 16.17
C LYS A 67 -5.25 -11.66 16.40
N ILE A 68 -5.27 -10.85 15.36
CA ILE A 68 -4.76 -9.47 15.40
C ILE A 68 -5.89 -8.53 15.03
N SER A 69 -6.05 -7.48 15.82
CA SER A 69 -6.83 -6.32 15.48
C SER A 69 -5.99 -5.11 15.83
N LYS A 70 -5.75 -4.23 14.85
CA LYS A 70 -4.97 -3.00 15.00
C LYS A 70 -5.69 -1.87 14.32
N CYS A 71 -5.57 -0.69 14.89
CA CYS A 71 -5.94 0.55 14.23
C CYS A 71 -4.76 1.51 14.30
N MET A 72 -4.42 2.11 13.17
CA MET A 72 -3.32 3.07 13.05
C MET A 72 -3.81 4.36 12.42
N ILE A 73 -3.27 5.47 12.90
CA ILE A 73 -3.46 6.79 12.31
C ILE A 73 -2.09 7.25 11.85
N THR A 74 -2.00 7.65 10.59
CA THR A 74 -0.73 8.01 9.97
C THR A 74 -0.87 9.36 9.26
N TRP A 75 0.09 10.25 9.50
CA TRP A 75 0.37 11.41 8.68
C TRP A 75 1.71 11.18 7.99
N LYS A 76 1.72 11.14 6.65
CA LYS A 76 2.94 11.17 5.85
C LYS A 76 2.97 12.44 5.02
N ARG A 77 4.07 13.18 5.00
CA ARG A 77 4.21 14.38 4.17
C ARG A 77 5.55 14.39 3.46
N ARG A 78 5.53 14.66 2.16
CA ARG A 78 6.74 14.82 1.36
C ARG A 78 7.41 16.13 1.72
N LEU A 79 8.70 16.07 2.03
CA LEU A 79 9.51 17.25 2.27
C LEU A 79 9.97 17.83 0.92
N PRO A 80 9.98 19.17 0.76
CA PRO A 80 10.51 19.79 -0.45
C PRO A 80 11.96 19.34 -0.68
N SER A 81 12.23 18.69 -1.81
CA SER A 81 13.60 18.40 -2.27
C SER A 81 14.05 19.44 -3.29
N THR A 82 15.36 19.61 -3.44
CA THR A 82 15.91 20.34 -4.58
C THR A 82 15.58 19.59 -5.88
N GLU A 83 15.31 20.29 -6.99
CA GLU A 83 14.85 19.75 -8.29
C GLU A 83 15.74 18.64 -8.90
N GLN A 84 16.85 18.27 -8.24
CA GLN A 84 17.83 17.27 -8.67
C GLN A 84 17.74 15.92 -7.94
N ASP A 85 16.92 15.80 -6.89
CA ASP A 85 16.89 14.58 -6.08
C ASP A 85 15.82 13.59 -6.58
N LEU A 86 16.28 12.45 -7.10
CA LEU A 86 15.46 11.30 -7.48
C LEU A 86 14.87 10.54 -6.28
N ILE A 87 15.19 11.00 -5.06
CA ILE A 87 14.85 10.36 -3.79
C ILE A 87 13.92 11.28 -3.02
N HIS A 88 12.67 10.87 -2.87
CA HIS A 88 11.72 11.58 -2.04
C HIS A 88 12.02 11.32 -0.56
N THR A 89 12.09 12.39 0.23
CA THR A 89 12.17 12.30 1.70
C THR A 89 10.80 12.63 2.27
N GLU A 90 10.29 11.79 3.16
CA GLU A 90 8.98 11.97 3.80
C GLU A 90 9.15 12.13 5.32
N GLU A 91 8.39 13.04 5.92
CA GLU A 91 8.14 13.01 7.36
C GLU A 91 6.94 12.09 7.63
N GLU A 92 7.02 11.28 8.69
CA GLU A 92 5.94 10.38 9.07
C GLU A 92 5.69 10.47 10.58
N VAL A 93 4.41 10.56 10.94
CA VAL A 93 3.92 10.39 12.30
C VAL A 93 2.88 9.29 12.27
N GLU A 94 3.14 8.19 12.96
CA GLU A 94 2.22 7.07 13.08
C GLU A 94 1.93 6.80 14.56
N ILE A 95 0.64 6.59 14.88
CA ILE A 95 0.21 6.14 16.19
C ILE A 95 -0.72 4.94 16.07
N SER A 96 -0.55 3.99 16.99
CA SER A 96 -1.49 2.89 17.18
C SER A 96 -2.54 3.29 18.21
N ILE A 97 -3.81 3.04 17.89
CA ILE A 97 -4.92 3.18 18.83
C ILE A 97 -5.56 1.82 19.09
N LYS A 98 -6.30 1.74 20.19
CA LYS A 98 -7.04 0.54 20.54
C LYS A 98 -8.12 0.26 19.48
N PRO A 99 -8.26 -0.98 18.97
CA PRO A 99 -9.22 -1.28 17.91
C PRO A 99 -10.68 -0.98 18.27
N GLU A 100 -11.05 -1.11 19.54
CA GLU A 100 -12.38 -0.77 20.06
C GLU A 100 -12.72 0.73 19.94
N GLU A 101 -11.72 1.61 19.80
CA GLU A 101 -11.92 3.05 19.63
C GLU A 101 -12.06 3.47 18.15
N TYR A 102 -12.00 2.53 17.21
CA TYR A 102 -12.04 2.85 15.77
C TYR A 102 -13.30 3.64 15.38
N ASP A 103 -14.49 3.17 15.78
CA ASP A 103 -15.75 3.83 15.41
C ASP A 103 -15.86 5.22 16.05
N ASN A 104 -15.40 5.39 17.30
CA ASN A 104 -15.33 6.68 17.98
C ASN A 104 -14.39 7.64 17.25
N LEU A 105 -13.20 7.17 16.83
CA LEU A 105 -12.28 7.98 16.05
C LEU A 105 -12.91 8.42 14.74
N ILE A 106 -13.48 7.49 13.96
CA ILE A 106 -14.09 7.82 12.66
C ILE A 106 -15.23 8.81 12.86
N PHE A 107 -16.01 8.67 13.94
CA PHE A 107 -17.04 9.64 14.30
C PHE A 107 -16.44 11.03 14.54
N LEU A 108 -15.38 11.15 15.34
CA LEU A 108 -14.70 12.43 15.60
C LEU A 108 -14.15 13.06 14.31
N LEU A 109 -13.44 12.29 13.49
CA LEU A 109 -12.83 12.79 12.25
C LEU A 109 -13.89 13.32 11.26
N LYS A 110 -14.98 12.56 11.06
CA LYS A 110 -16.02 12.92 10.07
C LYS A 110 -17.05 13.91 10.59
N ASN A 111 -17.51 13.75 11.82
CA ASN A 111 -18.69 14.48 12.33
C ASN A 111 -18.34 15.63 13.26
N VAL A 112 -17.13 15.66 13.83
CA VAL A 112 -16.68 16.75 14.71
C VAL A 112 -15.65 17.63 14.01
N LEU A 113 -14.63 17.03 13.39
CA LEU A 113 -13.60 17.74 12.65
C LEU A 113 -13.95 18.00 11.18
N HIS A 114 -15.01 17.34 10.68
CA HIS A 114 -15.51 17.49 9.32
C HIS A 114 -14.44 17.25 8.24
N LEU A 115 -13.55 16.29 8.47
CA LEU A 115 -12.59 15.88 7.45
C LEU A 115 -13.32 15.21 6.28
N ASN A 116 -12.90 15.56 5.07
CA ASN A 116 -13.45 14.99 3.84
C ASN A 116 -12.82 13.63 3.59
N LEU A 117 -13.61 12.57 3.47
CA LEU A 117 -13.11 11.29 2.97
C LEU A 117 -12.77 11.45 1.49
N VAL A 118 -11.49 11.31 1.15
CA VAL A 118 -11.02 11.41 -0.24
C VAL A 118 -11.06 10.05 -0.90
N GLU A 119 -10.51 9.05 -0.21
CA GLU A 119 -10.34 7.71 -0.73
C GLU A 119 -10.53 6.69 0.39
N SER A 120 -11.06 5.52 0.06
CA SER A 120 -11.09 4.36 0.95
C SER A 120 -10.79 3.11 0.14
N TYR A 121 -9.97 2.20 0.66
CA TYR A 121 -9.70 0.96 -0.03
C TYR A 121 -9.50 -0.21 0.92
N GLU A 122 -9.84 -1.40 0.41
CA GLU A 122 -9.67 -2.68 1.08
C GLU A 122 -8.59 -3.51 0.39
N ARG A 123 -7.89 -4.33 1.18
CA ARG A 123 -7.00 -5.36 0.66
C ARG A 123 -6.85 -6.51 1.65
N TYR A 124 -6.46 -7.68 1.15
CA TYR A 124 -5.86 -8.72 1.99
C TYR A 124 -4.36 -8.71 1.78
N ARG A 125 -3.61 -8.37 2.84
CA ARG A 125 -2.17 -8.25 2.84
C ARG A 125 -1.53 -9.49 3.45
N SER A 126 -0.79 -10.27 2.66
CA SER A 126 0.08 -11.34 3.15
C SER A 126 1.51 -10.84 3.28
N VAL A 127 2.16 -11.07 4.42
CA VAL A 127 3.50 -10.54 4.70
C VAL A 127 4.49 -11.67 4.93
N TYR A 128 5.60 -11.63 4.20
CA TYR A 128 6.78 -12.46 4.38
C TYR A 128 7.95 -11.54 4.71
N SER A 129 8.77 -11.87 5.71
CA SER A 129 9.90 -11.02 6.03
C SER A 129 11.07 -11.78 6.64
N ASN A 130 12.25 -11.19 6.54
CA ASN A 130 13.40 -11.49 7.38
C ASN A 130 14.03 -10.19 7.89
N ASP A 131 15.31 -10.23 8.23
CA ASP A 131 16.04 -9.07 8.74
C ASP A 131 16.40 -8.07 7.64
N GLU A 132 16.45 -8.50 6.38
CA GLU A 132 16.90 -7.71 5.23
C GLU A 132 15.75 -7.26 4.31
N VAL A 133 14.69 -8.07 4.19
CA VAL A 133 13.59 -7.82 3.24
C VAL A 133 12.21 -7.97 3.89
N GLU A 134 11.25 -7.21 3.38
CA GLU A 134 9.82 -7.51 3.46
C GLU A 134 9.26 -7.76 2.06
N ILE A 135 8.53 -8.85 1.89
CA ILE A 135 7.81 -9.17 0.66
C ILE A 135 6.33 -9.24 0.99
N VAL A 136 5.56 -8.39 0.34
CA VAL A 136 4.13 -8.23 0.59
C VAL A 136 3.34 -8.62 -0.64
N ILE A 137 2.26 -9.37 -0.41
CA ILE A 137 1.28 -9.71 -1.42
C ILE A 137 -0.03 -9.04 -1.02
N ASP A 138 -0.36 -7.95 -1.68
CA ASP A 138 -1.61 -7.23 -1.51
C ASP A 138 -2.64 -7.71 -2.54
N ASP A 139 -3.64 -8.43 -2.07
CA ASP A 139 -4.83 -8.77 -2.85
C ASP A 139 -5.80 -7.60 -2.76
N TYR A 140 -5.80 -6.76 -3.80
CA TYR A 140 -6.78 -5.69 -3.98
C TYR A 140 -8.02 -6.22 -4.72
N PRO A 141 -9.14 -5.49 -4.67
CA PRO A 141 -10.35 -5.84 -5.43
C PRO A 141 -10.07 -6.10 -6.93
N PHE A 142 -9.15 -5.35 -7.54
CA PHE A 142 -8.83 -5.38 -8.98
C PHE A 142 -7.63 -6.25 -9.38
N GLY A 143 -6.83 -6.77 -8.44
CA GLY A 143 -5.60 -7.49 -8.78
C GLY A 143 -4.68 -7.74 -7.58
N ILE A 144 -3.58 -8.44 -7.83
CA ILE A 144 -2.55 -8.73 -6.83
C ILE A 144 -1.37 -7.78 -7.04
N ALA A 145 -0.98 -7.04 -6.02
CA ALA A 145 0.30 -6.35 -5.99
C ALA A 145 1.33 -7.17 -5.22
N LEU A 146 2.49 -7.40 -5.82
CA LEU A 146 3.66 -7.97 -5.15
C LEU A 146 4.65 -6.83 -4.90
N GLU A 147 4.91 -6.52 -3.64
CA GLU A 147 5.87 -5.51 -3.19
C GLU A 147 7.08 -6.20 -2.57
N ILE A 148 8.29 -5.74 -2.90
CA ILE A 148 9.54 -6.19 -2.29
C ILE A 148 10.23 -4.93 -1.77
N GLU A 149 10.49 -4.89 -0.47
CA GLU A 149 11.02 -3.74 0.24
C GLU A 149 12.30 -4.12 1.00
N ASP A 150 13.36 -3.31 0.85
CA ASP A 150 14.55 -3.39 1.68
C ASP A 150 14.28 -2.82 3.08
N LYS A 151 14.61 -3.60 4.10
CA LYS A 151 14.49 -3.22 5.52
C LYS A 151 15.78 -2.69 6.11
N THR A 152 16.91 -2.81 5.41
CA THR A 152 18.21 -2.39 5.96
C THR A 152 18.38 -0.89 5.90
N HIS A 153 17.78 -0.23 4.91
CA HIS A 153 17.92 1.19 4.62
C HIS A 153 19.38 1.62 4.46
N THR A 154 20.21 0.71 3.95
CA THR A 154 21.65 0.93 3.69
C THR A 154 21.96 0.92 2.20
N ASP A 155 23.21 1.15 1.83
CA ASP A 155 23.69 1.06 0.44
C ASP A 155 23.49 -0.35 -0.19
N LYS A 156 23.16 -1.36 0.62
CA LYS A 156 22.85 -2.74 0.18
C LYS A 156 21.45 -2.92 -0.39
N ALA A 157 20.56 -1.93 -0.28
CA ALA A 157 19.16 -2.05 -0.70
C ALA A 157 19.02 -2.60 -2.14
N LYS A 158 19.83 -2.09 -3.07
CA LYS A 158 19.81 -2.55 -4.47
C LYS A 158 20.23 -4.02 -4.64
N GLU A 159 21.21 -4.47 -3.88
CA GLU A 159 21.67 -5.86 -3.92
C GLU A 159 20.59 -6.80 -3.41
N ILE A 160 19.94 -6.43 -2.30
CA ILE A 160 18.84 -7.18 -1.70
C ILE A 160 17.66 -7.28 -2.66
N ILE A 161 17.22 -6.16 -3.24
CA ILE A 161 16.13 -6.17 -4.24
C ILE A 161 16.49 -7.06 -5.42
N ASN A 162 17.68 -6.88 -6.03
CA ASN A 162 18.08 -7.69 -7.19
C ASN A 162 18.14 -9.19 -6.87
N TYR A 163 18.64 -9.57 -5.69
CA TYR A 163 18.64 -10.96 -5.24
C TYR A 163 17.22 -11.55 -5.22
N TRP A 164 16.24 -10.80 -4.69
CA TRP A 164 14.86 -11.26 -4.64
C TRP A 164 14.17 -11.27 -6.01
N LEU A 165 14.48 -10.31 -6.88
CA LEU A 165 14.02 -10.32 -8.26
C LEU A 165 14.49 -11.58 -9.01
N GLU A 166 15.77 -11.94 -8.87
CA GLU A 166 16.31 -13.17 -9.46
C GLU A 166 15.64 -14.43 -8.91
N LYS A 167 15.44 -14.51 -7.58
CA LYS A 167 14.78 -15.65 -6.91
C LYS A 167 13.33 -15.85 -7.34
N LEU A 168 12.64 -14.75 -7.60
CA LEU A 168 11.25 -14.71 -8.04
C LEU A 168 11.09 -14.71 -9.56
N ASN A 169 12.20 -14.69 -10.30
CA ASN A 169 12.22 -14.61 -11.77
C ASN A 169 11.45 -13.39 -12.31
N LEU A 170 11.64 -12.24 -11.66
CA LEU A 170 11.02 -10.97 -12.02
C LEU A 170 12.00 -10.07 -12.76
N ASN A 171 11.51 -9.37 -13.78
CA ASN A 171 12.30 -8.41 -14.54
C ASN A 171 12.02 -7.00 -14.04
N ILE A 172 13.07 -6.29 -13.60
CA ILE A 172 12.98 -4.93 -13.09
C ILE A 172 12.28 -3.94 -14.04
N LYS A 173 12.30 -4.20 -15.36
CA LYS A 173 11.64 -3.34 -16.36
C LYS A 173 10.11 -3.43 -16.32
N ASP A 174 9.58 -4.50 -15.76
CA ASP A 174 8.13 -4.73 -15.63
C ASP A 174 7.57 -4.17 -14.32
N ALA A 175 8.43 -3.62 -13.47
CA ALA A 175 8.04 -3.01 -12.22
C ALA A 175 7.20 -1.74 -12.46
N TYR A 176 6.16 -1.59 -11.65
CA TYR A 176 5.29 -0.43 -11.67
C TYR A 176 5.77 0.60 -10.66
N GLN A 177 6.05 1.81 -11.14
CA GLN A 177 6.68 2.88 -10.36
C GLN A 177 5.70 3.77 -9.59
N LEU A 178 4.43 3.76 -9.98
CA LEU A 178 3.40 4.60 -9.39
C LEU A 178 2.63 3.85 -8.28
N SER A 179 1.72 4.56 -7.62
CA SER A 179 0.92 3.99 -6.53
C SER A 179 -0.21 3.09 -7.04
N TRP A 180 -0.91 2.44 -6.12
CA TRP A 180 -1.96 1.48 -6.48
C TRP A 180 -3.19 2.13 -7.10
N ASP A 181 -3.52 3.35 -6.69
CA ASP A 181 -4.62 4.17 -7.19
C ASP A 181 -4.35 4.64 -8.63
N ASP A 182 -3.09 4.94 -8.96
CA ASP A 182 -2.66 5.19 -10.35
C ASP A 182 -2.89 3.94 -11.20
N LYS A 183 -2.48 2.77 -10.72
CA LYS A 183 -2.66 1.51 -11.45
C LYS A 183 -4.15 1.18 -11.65
N TYR A 184 -4.95 1.35 -10.61
CA TYR A 184 -6.38 1.15 -10.64
C TYR A 184 -7.05 2.08 -11.67
N SER A 185 -6.68 3.36 -11.66
CA SER A 185 -7.22 4.37 -12.59
C SER A 185 -6.86 4.05 -14.05
N GLU A 186 -5.63 3.63 -14.33
CA GLU A 186 -5.20 3.16 -15.65
C GLU A 186 -6.03 1.97 -16.14
N LEU A 187 -6.26 0.99 -15.26
CA LEU A 187 -7.04 -0.20 -15.57
C LEU A 187 -8.50 0.15 -15.83
N CYS A 188 -9.12 1.00 -15.02
CA CYS A 188 -10.49 1.47 -15.26
C CYS A 188 -10.61 2.15 -16.63
N LYS A 189 -9.69 3.07 -16.94
CA LYS A 189 -9.69 3.78 -18.22
C LYS A 189 -9.53 2.84 -19.41
N SER A 190 -8.61 1.89 -19.34
CA SER A 190 -8.35 0.94 -20.44
C SER A 190 -9.48 -0.08 -20.64
N GLN A 191 -10.24 -0.39 -19.59
CA GLN A 191 -11.30 -1.40 -19.61
C GLN A 191 -12.71 -0.79 -19.66
N GLY A 192 -12.83 0.55 -19.73
CA GLY A 192 -14.11 1.24 -19.76
C GLY A 192 -14.93 1.08 -18.48
N LYS A 193 -14.27 0.95 -17.33
CA LYS A 193 -14.90 0.83 -16.01
C LYS A 193 -14.99 2.19 -15.32
N GLU A 194 -15.98 2.34 -14.45
CA GLU A 194 -16.10 3.49 -13.56
C GLU A 194 -14.94 3.53 -12.56
N VAL A 195 -14.42 4.73 -12.29
CA VAL A 195 -13.41 4.96 -11.25
C VAL A 195 -14.13 5.28 -9.94
N TYR A 196 -13.89 4.47 -8.92
CA TYR A 196 -14.43 4.66 -7.58
C TYR A 196 -13.34 5.17 -6.63
N ASN A 197 -13.65 6.22 -5.88
CA ASN A 197 -12.80 6.65 -4.75
C ASN A 197 -12.88 5.68 -3.55
N ILE A 198 -13.88 4.80 -3.54
CA ILE A 198 -14.05 3.78 -2.51
C ILE A 198 -13.87 2.42 -3.20
N VAL A 199 -12.71 1.79 -3.03
CA VAL A 199 -12.30 0.56 -3.71
C VAL A 199 -12.46 -0.63 -2.78
N THR A 200 -13.58 -1.34 -2.93
CA THR A 200 -14.00 -2.43 -2.05
C THR A 200 -14.26 -3.71 -2.85
N PHE A 201 -14.23 -4.88 -2.20
CA PHE A 201 -14.35 -6.18 -2.88
C PHE A 201 -15.74 -6.47 -3.46
N ASP A 202 -16.77 -5.74 -3.03
CA ASP A 202 -18.17 -5.89 -3.45
C ASP A 202 -18.52 -5.12 -4.73
N LYS A 203 -17.59 -4.33 -5.27
CA LYS A 203 -17.81 -3.50 -6.45
C LYS A 203 -17.34 -4.17 -7.74
N ASP A 204 -17.90 -3.72 -8.85
CA ASP A 204 -17.44 -4.09 -10.18
C ASP A 204 -16.10 -3.38 -10.48
N MET A 205 -15.01 -4.13 -10.42
CA MET A 205 -13.64 -3.64 -10.52
C MET A 205 -13.01 -4.03 -11.86
N PRO A 206 -12.04 -3.26 -12.37
CA PRO A 206 -11.23 -3.72 -13.48
C PRO A 206 -10.36 -4.91 -13.03
N SER A 207 -9.66 -5.54 -13.95
CA SER A 207 -8.82 -6.69 -13.63
C SER A 207 -7.43 -6.60 -14.25
N VAL A 208 -6.40 -6.94 -13.48
CA VAL A 208 -5.06 -7.19 -14.03
C VAL A 208 -5.05 -8.55 -14.74
N THR A 209 -4.43 -8.62 -15.92
CA THR A 209 -4.39 -9.83 -16.75
C THR A 209 -3.04 -10.55 -16.75
N ASN A 210 -1.97 -9.91 -16.27
CA ASN A 210 -0.63 -10.50 -16.25
C ASN A 210 -0.57 -11.63 -15.22
N GLU A 211 -0.02 -12.78 -15.59
CA GLU A 211 0.17 -13.91 -14.67
C GLU A 211 1.58 -13.89 -14.07
N PHE A 212 1.71 -14.38 -12.84
CA PHE A 212 3.00 -14.69 -12.20
C PHE A 212 3.57 -16.02 -12.71
#